data_AF-A0A061A620-F1
#
_entry.id   AF-A0A061A620-F1
#
_cell.length_a   1.000
_cell.length_b   1.000
_cell.length_c   1.000
_cell.angle_alpha   90.00
_cell.angle_beta   90.00
_cell.angle_gamma   90.00
#
_symmetry.space_group_name_H-M   'P 1'
#
loop_
_entity.id
_entity.type
_entity.pdbx_description
1 polymer ?
#
loop_
_entity_poly.entity_id
_entity_poly.type
_entity_poly.pdbx_seq_one_letter_code
_entity_poly.pdbx_strand_id
1 'polypeptide(L)'
;MYNQHPDQYEAPDKDFMIVALDLLSGLAEGLGGSVDQLVARSNIMTLLFQCMQDPMPEVRQSSFALLGDLTKACFPHVKPCIAEFMPILGLNLNPEFISVCNNATWAIGEIAMQMGELLLAVCPYCSLNFLHTTLYLTTTLKCLSLSLLFHSL
;
A
#
# COMPACT_ATOMS: atom_id res chain seq x y z
N MET A 1 10.94 -17.63 -17.16
CA MET A 1 10.70 -19.08 -17.16
C MET A 1 9.24 -19.39 -17.49
N TYR A 2 8.26 -19.25 -16.58
CA TYR A 2 6.83 -19.46 -16.91
C TYR A 2 6.32 -18.61 -18.08
N ASN A 3 6.51 -17.28 -18.03
CA ASN A 3 6.04 -16.37 -19.09
C ASN A 3 6.65 -16.62 -20.48
N GLN A 4 7.72 -17.42 -20.58
CA GLN A 4 8.36 -17.78 -21.85
C GLN A 4 8.00 -19.21 -22.29
N HIS A 5 7.69 -20.11 -21.34
CA HIS A 5 7.36 -21.51 -21.58
C HIS A 5 6.24 -21.97 -20.60
N PRO A 6 4.98 -21.54 -20.81
CA PRO A 6 3.88 -21.81 -19.89
C PRO A 6 3.51 -23.29 -19.82
N ASP A 7 3.81 -24.07 -20.85
CA ASP A 7 3.56 -25.52 -20.89
C ASP A 7 4.60 -26.34 -20.09
N GLN A 8 5.73 -25.72 -19.71
CA GLN A 8 6.86 -26.40 -19.05
C GLN A 8 6.99 -26.07 -17.56
N TYR A 9 6.35 -25.01 -17.09
CA TYR A 9 6.47 -24.54 -15.72
C TYR A 9 5.08 -24.22 -15.18
N GLU A 10 4.84 -24.55 -13.91
CA GLU A 10 3.64 -24.12 -13.23
C GLU A 10 3.72 -22.62 -12.93
N ALA A 11 2.58 -21.93 -12.99
CA ALA A 11 2.51 -20.53 -12.59
C ALA A 11 2.93 -20.42 -11.11
N PRO A 12 3.73 -19.42 -10.73
CA PRO A 12 4.13 -19.25 -9.34
C PRO A 12 2.91 -18.99 -8.47
N ASP A 13 2.82 -19.69 -7.35
CA ASP A 13 1.79 -19.49 -6.35
C ASP A 13 1.97 -18.12 -5.67
N LYS A 14 0.97 -17.25 -5.84
CA LYS A 14 0.99 -15.88 -5.36
C LYS A 14 0.63 -15.77 -3.88
N ASP A 15 0.13 -16.83 -3.24
CA ASP A 15 -0.16 -16.82 -1.81
C ASP A 15 1.13 -16.62 -0.98
N PHE A 16 2.25 -17.19 -1.43
CA PHE A 16 3.56 -16.93 -0.80
C PHE A 16 3.96 -15.47 -0.88
N MET A 17 3.66 -14.80 -2.00
CA MET A 17 3.95 -13.38 -2.17
C MET A 17 3.06 -12.53 -1.25
N ILE A 18 1.77 -12.86 -1.14
CA ILE A 18 0.82 -12.18 -0.24
C ILE A 18 1.29 -12.32 1.22
N VAL A 19 1.57 -13.54 1.67
CA VAL A 19 2.04 -13.82 3.04
C VAL A 19 3.36 -13.11 3.34
N ALA A 20 4.28 -13.06 2.38
CA ALA A 20 5.55 -12.35 2.55
C ALA A 20 5.35 -10.83 2.65
N LEU A 21 4.46 -10.24 1.84
CA LEU A 21 4.13 -8.82 1.91
C LEU A 21 3.47 -8.46 3.25
N ASP A 22 2.53 -9.27 3.71
CA ASP A 22 1.84 -9.07 5.00
C ASP A 22 2.82 -9.17 6.18
N LEU A 23 3.74 -10.14 6.14
CA LEU A 23 4.80 -10.27 7.15
C LEU A 23 5.71 -9.03 7.16
N LEU A 24 6.12 -8.55 5.99
CA LEU A 24 6.93 -7.33 5.88
C LEU A 24 6.18 -6.10 6.40
N SER A 25 4.86 -6.02 6.17
CA SER A 25 4.02 -4.94 6.72
C SER A 25 4.03 -4.99 8.25
N GLY A 26 3.79 -6.17 8.83
CA GLY A 26 3.84 -6.36 10.28
C GLY A 26 5.22 -6.07 10.89
N LEU A 27 6.31 -6.38 10.18
CA LEU A 27 7.66 -6.00 10.60
C LEU A 27 7.88 -4.49 10.56
N ALA A 28 7.45 -3.82 9.50
CA ALA A 28 7.55 -2.37 9.39
C ALA A 28 6.71 -1.66 10.47
N GLU A 29 5.50 -2.15 10.73
CA GLU A 29 4.64 -1.64 11.81
C GLU A 29 5.24 -1.87 13.20
N GLY A 30 5.70 -3.10 13.48
CA GLY A 30 6.20 -3.48 14.80
C GLY A 30 7.58 -2.91 15.14
N LEU A 31 8.48 -2.80 14.16
CA LEU A 31 9.83 -2.27 14.36
C LEU A 31 9.91 -0.74 14.19
N GLY A 32 8.92 -0.15 13.51
CA GLY A 32 8.92 1.27 13.16
C GLY A 32 10.21 1.68 12.47
N GLY A 33 10.80 2.81 12.89
CA GLY A 33 12.04 3.33 12.31
C GLY A 33 13.25 2.38 12.37
N SER A 34 13.22 1.31 13.17
CA SER A 34 14.31 0.33 13.19
C SER A 34 14.40 -0.49 11.90
N VAL A 35 13.35 -0.48 11.06
CA VAL A 35 13.35 -1.16 9.75
C VAL A 35 14.19 -0.43 8.69
N ASP A 36 14.56 0.83 8.93
CA ASP A 36 15.21 1.73 7.96
C ASP A 36 16.45 1.09 7.30
N GLN A 37 17.37 0.54 8.10
CA GLN A 37 18.59 -0.09 7.56
C GLN A 37 18.31 -1.35 6.72
N LEU A 38 17.23 -2.07 7.01
CA LEU A 38 16.83 -3.25 6.22
C LEU A 38 16.29 -2.79 4.87
N VAL A 39 15.45 -1.75 4.86
CA VAL A 39 14.90 -1.16 3.65
C VAL A 39 16.03 -0.58 2.78
N ALA A 40 16.94 0.19 3.36
CA ALA A 40 18.07 0.82 2.67
C ALA A 40 18.99 -0.18 1.94
N ARG A 41 19.04 -1.43 2.39
CA ARG A 41 19.88 -2.50 1.82
C ARG A 41 19.12 -3.49 0.94
N SER A 42 17.86 -3.19 0.63
CA SER A 42 16.97 -4.06 -0.14
C SER A 42 16.52 -3.41 -1.44
N ASN A 43 15.90 -4.20 -2.31
CA ASN A 43 15.19 -3.75 -3.50
C ASN A 43 13.67 -3.65 -3.28
N ILE A 44 13.23 -3.50 -2.02
CA ILE A 44 11.81 -3.61 -1.67
C ILE A 44 10.95 -2.57 -2.39
N MET A 45 11.42 -1.35 -2.60
CA MET A 45 10.66 -0.31 -3.31
C MET A 45 10.40 -0.70 -4.78
N THR A 46 11.37 -1.32 -5.44
CA THR A 46 11.21 -1.81 -6.81
C THR A 46 10.25 -3.00 -6.88
N LEU A 47 10.33 -3.93 -5.93
CA LEU A 47 9.40 -5.07 -5.87
C LEU A 47 7.98 -4.60 -5.53
N LEU A 48 7.85 -3.64 -4.63
CA LEU A 48 6.58 -3.04 -4.25
C LEU A 48 5.89 -2.41 -5.45
N PHE A 49 6.63 -1.66 -6.26
CA PHE A 49 6.11 -1.07 -7.51
C PHE A 49 5.49 -2.12 -8.44
N GLN A 50 6.10 -3.30 -8.55
CA GLN A 50 5.55 -4.40 -9.36
C GLN A 50 4.30 -5.00 -8.70
N CYS A 51 4.33 -5.24 -7.38
CA CYS A 51 3.21 -5.84 -6.65
C CYS A 51 1.95 -4.95 -6.69
N MET A 52 2.13 -3.63 -6.61
CA MET A 52 1.02 -2.66 -6.70
C MET A 52 0.28 -2.68 -8.04
N GLN A 53 0.89 -3.26 -9.09
CA GLN A 53 0.34 -3.37 -10.43
C GLN A 53 -0.09 -4.81 -10.77
N ASP A 54 0.04 -5.74 -9.83
CA ASP A 54 -0.29 -7.14 -10.07
C ASP A 54 -1.78 -7.29 -10.42
N PRO A 55 -2.15 -8.15 -11.39
CA PRO A 55 -3.56 -8.38 -11.72
C PRO A 55 -4.39 -8.93 -10.55
N MET A 56 -3.76 -9.65 -9.61
CA MET A 56 -4.42 -10.24 -8.44
C MET A 56 -4.70 -9.18 -7.37
N PRO A 57 -5.97 -8.91 -7.02
CA PRO A 57 -6.35 -7.89 -6.04
C PRO A 57 -5.66 -8.05 -4.68
N GLU A 58 -5.51 -9.27 -4.20
CA GLU A 58 -4.94 -9.60 -2.89
C GLU A 58 -3.47 -9.19 -2.80
N VAL A 59 -2.71 -9.34 -3.88
CA VAL A 59 -1.32 -8.87 -3.96
C VAL A 59 -1.27 -7.35 -3.87
N ARG A 60 -2.16 -6.65 -4.59
CA ARG A 60 -2.25 -5.18 -4.52
C ARG A 60 -2.63 -4.73 -3.11
N GLN A 61 -3.60 -5.37 -2.48
CA GLN A 61 -4.04 -5.08 -1.11
C GLN A 61 -2.87 -5.13 -0.12
N SER A 62 -2.10 -6.23 -0.10
CA SER A 62 -0.96 -6.40 0.81
C SER A 62 0.17 -5.43 0.48
N SER A 63 0.40 -5.14 -0.81
CA SER A 63 1.40 -4.13 -1.21
C SER A 63 1.05 -2.72 -0.74
N PHE A 64 -0.24 -2.33 -0.74
CA PHE A 64 -0.67 -1.03 -0.25
C PHE A 64 -0.59 -0.92 1.27
N ALA A 65 -0.85 -2.02 1.99
CA ALA A 65 -0.62 -2.07 3.45
C ALA A 65 0.88 -1.84 3.76
N LEU A 66 1.75 -2.61 3.11
CA LEU A 66 3.19 -2.45 3.29
C LEU A 66 3.67 -1.04 2.93
N LEU A 67 3.14 -0.44 1.86
CA LEU A 67 3.47 0.94 1.49
C LEU A 67 3.13 1.94 2.60
N GLY A 68 1.94 1.84 3.20
CA GLY A 68 1.53 2.73 4.28
C GLY A 68 2.40 2.55 5.54
N ASP A 69 2.74 1.31 5.90
CA ASP A 69 3.62 1.06 7.05
C ASP A 69 5.06 1.53 6.81
N LEU A 70 5.62 1.31 5.61
CA LEU A 70 6.93 1.85 5.26
C LEU A 70 6.93 3.38 5.19
N THR A 71 5.82 3.99 4.78
CA THR A 71 5.63 5.45 4.79
C THR A 71 5.71 6.01 6.21
N LYS A 72 5.06 5.34 7.18
CA LYS A 72 5.17 5.69 8.60
C LYS A 72 6.57 5.46 9.15
N ALA A 73 7.17 4.32 8.83
CA ALA A 73 8.40 3.84 9.46
C ALA A 73 9.67 4.51 8.92
N CYS A 74 9.78 4.69 7.60
CA CYS A 74 11.01 5.11 6.93
C CYS A 74 10.74 5.91 5.65
N PHE A 75 9.94 6.98 5.78
CA PHE A 75 9.54 7.85 4.67
C PHE A 75 10.66 8.32 3.71
N PRO A 76 11.90 8.60 4.15
CA PRO A 76 12.97 9.00 3.22
C PRO A 76 13.21 8.02 2.07
N HIS A 77 12.91 6.73 2.25
CA HIS A 77 13.02 5.72 1.20
C HIS A 77 11.80 5.67 0.28
N VAL A 78 10.62 6.03 0.78
CA VAL A 78 9.36 6.06 0.01
C VAL A 78 9.27 7.34 -0.83
N LYS A 79 9.71 8.47 -0.29
CA LYS A 79 9.57 9.80 -0.89
C LYS A 79 10.01 9.89 -2.36
N PRO A 80 11.14 9.30 -2.79
CA PRO A 80 11.56 9.35 -4.19
C PRO A 80 10.60 8.64 -5.16
N CYS A 81 9.81 7.69 -4.68
CA CYS A 81 8.91 6.84 -5.50
C CYS A 81 7.48 7.39 -5.60
N ILE A 82 7.11 8.41 -4.82
CA ILE A 82 5.73 8.91 -4.72
C ILE A 82 5.14 9.30 -6.08
N ALA A 83 5.94 9.92 -6.96
CA ALA A 83 5.47 10.35 -8.27
C ALA A 83 4.98 9.18 -9.14
N GLU A 84 5.59 8.00 -8.97
CA GLU A 84 5.21 6.77 -9.67
C GLU A 84 4.11 6.02 -8.92
N PHE A 85 4.11 6.06 -7.59
CA PHE A 85 3.17 5.30 -6.76
C PHE A 85 1.78 5.94 -6.71
N MET A 86 1.68 7.27 -6.68
CA MET A 86 0.39 7.97 -6.54
C MET A 86 -0.60 7.70 -7.67
N PRO A 87 -0.20 7.70 -8.96
CA PRO A 87 -1.12 7.30 -10.04
C PRO A 87 -1.68 5.90 -9.85
N ILE A 88 -0.86 4.93 -9.42
CA ILE A 88 -1.30 3.54 -9.19
C ILE A 88 -2.29 3.46 -8.03
N LEU A 89 -2.00 4.16 -6.92
CA LEU A 89 -2.92 4.26 -5.78
C LEU A 89 -4.26 4.87 -6.22
N GLY A 90 -4.23 5.96 -7.00
CA GLY A 90 -5.43 6.61 -7.53
C GLY A 90 -6.29 5.69 -8.40
N LEU A 91 -5.67 4.88 -9.25
CA LEU A 91 -6.37 3.88 -10.07
C LEU A 91 -7.01 2.76 -9.24
N ASN A 92 -6.51 2.50 -8.02
CA ASN A 92 -7.03 1.48 -7.12
C ASN A 92 -8.08 2.00 -6.13
N LEU A 93 -8.52 3.25 -6.27
CA LEU A 93 -9.69 3.80 -5.56
C LEU A 93 -11.01 3.34 -6.21
N ASN A 94 -11.14 2.04 -6.45
CA ASN A 94 -12.33 1.41 -7.00
C ASN A 94 -13.09 0.67 -5.87
N PRO A 95 -14.30 1.11 -5.49
CA PRO A 95 -15.08 0.48 -4.42
C PRO A 95 -15.54 -0.95 -4.71
N GLU A 96 -15.43 -1.45 -5.95
CA GLU A 96 -15.67 -2.87 -6.27
C GLU A 96 -14.66 -3.79 -5.57
N PHE A 97 -13.43 -3.32 -5.32
CA PHE A 97 -12.40 -4.04 -4.59
C PHE A 97 -12.18 -3.39 -3.22
N ILE A 98 -13.15 -3.57 -2.32
CA ILE A 98 -13.24 -2.86 -1.02
C ILE A 98 -11.91 -2.87 -0.24
N SER A 99 -11.30 -4.03 -0.04
CA SER A 99 -10.07 -4.15 0.77
C SER A 99 -8.87 -3.47 0.11
N VAL A 100 -8.76 -3.58 -1.22
CA VAL A 100 -7.72 -2.90 -2.02
C VAL A 100 -7.90 -1.39 -1.93
N CYS A 101 -9.13 -0.91 -2.16
CA CYS A 101 -9.50 0.50 -2.12
C CYS A 101 -9.26 1.10 -0.72
N ASN A 102 -9.59 0.36 0.34
CA ASN A 102 -9.32 0.77 1.71
C ASN A 102 -7.81 0.96 1.96
N ASN A 103 -6.99 -0.02 1.61
CA ASN A 103 -5.54 0.07 1.85
C ASN A 103 -4.88 1.13 0.97
N ALA A 104 -5.32 1.29 -0.28
CA ALA A 104 -4.87 2.38 -1.14
C ALA A 104 -5.22 3.74 -0.54
N THR A 105 -6.47 3.92 -0.08
CA THR A 105 -6.94 5.15 0.57
C THR A 105 -6.12 5.47 1.83
N TRP A 106 -5.86 4.45 2.66
CA TRP A 106 -5.06 4.62 3.87
C TRP A 106 -3.60 4.98 3.55
N ALA A 107 -2.95 4.29 2.61
CA ALA A 107 -1.59 4.58 2.20
C ALA A 107 -1.44 6.01 1.64
N ILE A 108 -2.42 6.49 0.86
CA ILE A 108 -2.45 7.90 0.41
C ILE A 108 -2.52 8.84 1.62
N GLY A 109 -3.33 8.52 2.63
CA GLY A 109 -3.43 9.29 3.86
C GLY A 109 -2.09 9.38 4.61
N GLU A 110 -1.38 8.27 4.78
CA GLU A 110 -0.07 8.24 5.41
C GLU A 110 0.96 9.07 4.62
N ILE A 111 0.95 8.97 3.28
CA ILE A 111 1.83 9.77 2.42
C ILE A 111 1.51 11.27 2.57
N ALA A 112 0.22 11.62 2.60
CA ALA A 112 -0.22 12.99 2.78
C ALA A 112 0.26 13.59 4.12
N MET A 113 0.19 12.80 5.21
CA MET A 113 0.68 13.22 6.52
C MET A 113 2.19 13.49 6.53
N GLN A 114 2.98 12.70 5.80
CA GLN A 114 4.44 12.89 5.70
C GLN A 114 4.85 14.07 4.79
N MET A 115 4.08 14.34 3.73
CA MET A 115 4.40 15.40 2.76
C MET A 115 4.00 16.80 3.21
N GLY A 116 3.04 16.94 4.14
CA GLY A 116 2.55 18.25 4.60
C GLY A 116 2.11 19.15 3.43
N GLU A 117 2.51 20.43 3.45
CA GLU A 117 2.15 21.41 2.41
C GLU A 117 2.70 21.07 1.00
N LEU A 118 3.74 20.23 0.90
CA LEU A 118 4.31 19.81 -0.38
C LEU A 118 3.39 18.88 -1.19
N LEU A 119 2.37 18.28 -0.57
CA LEU A 119 1.45 17.40 -1.29
C LEU A 119 0.70 18.14 -2.41
N LEU A 120 0.37 19.41 -2.20
CA LEU A 120 -0.33 20.25 -3.19
C LEU A 120 0.49 20.45 -4.48
N ALA A 121 1.82 20.36 -4.40
CA ALA A 121 2.70 20.50 -5.56
C ALA A 121 2.83 19.21 -6.39
N VAL A 122 2.61 18.04 -5.78
CA VAL A 122 2.81 16.72 -6.43
C VAL A 122 1.50 16.13 -6.96
N CYS A 123 0.36 16.52 -6.38
CA CYS A 123 -0.96 16.05 -6.78
C CYS A 123 -1.94 17.24 -6.89
N PRO A 124 -2.01 17.96 -8.03
CA PRO A 124 -2.97 19.05 -8.21
C PRO A 124 -4.43 18.57 -8.21
N TYR A 125 -4.68 17.27 -8.33
CA TYR A 125 -6.00 16.65 -8.24
C TYR A 125 -6.41 16.28 -6.80
N CYS A 126 -5.46 16.28 -5.86
CA CYS A 126 -5.70 16.09 -4.43
C CYS A 126 -6.20 17.42 -3.83
N SER A 127 -7.36 17.87 -4.32
CA SER A 127 -8.04 19.06 -3.81
C SER A 127 -8.39 18.88 -2.32
N LEU A 128 -8.51 19.98 -1.57
CA LEU A 128 -8.81 20.01 -0.12
C LEU A 128 -9.97 19.11 0.33
N ASN A 129 -10.93 18.83 -0.57
CA ASN A 129 -12.03 17.90 -0.31
C ASN A 129 -11.57 16.45 -0.18
N PHE A 130 -10.54 16.02 -0.91
CA PHE A 130 -10.00 14.66 -0.85
C PHE A 130 -9.34 14.39 0.51
N LEU A 131 -8.53 15.31 1.03
CA LEU A 131 -7.95 15.20 2.39
C LEU A 131 -9.02 15.10 3.48
N HIS A 132 -10.09 15.89 3.38
CA HIS A 132 -11.20 15.84 4.33
C HIS A 132 -11.97 14.52 4.23
N THR A 133 -12.20 14.01 3.02
CA THR A 133 -12.88 12.73 2.77
C THR A 133 -12.00 11.52 3.15
N THR A 134 -10.68 11.57 2.98
CA THR A 134 -9.74 10.52 3.43
C THR A 134 -9.63 10.48 4.95
N LEU A 135 -9.60 11.62 5.66
CA LEU A 135 -9.71 11.66 7.12
C LEU A 135 -11.08 11.13 7.62
N TYR A 136 -12.17 11.45 6.93
CA TYR A 136 -13.51 10.95 7.29
C TYR A 136 -13.65 9.45 7.02
N LEU A 137 -13.15 8.95 5.88
CA LEU A 137 -13.17 7.54 5.49
C LEU A 137 -12.24 6.69 6.34
N THR A 138 -11.02 7.13 6.65
CA THR A 138 -10.10 6.37 7.54
C THR A 138 -10.69 6.22 8.94
N THR A 139 -11.38 7.25 9.46
CA THR A 139 -12.11 7.17 10.74
C THR A 139 -13.33 6.25 10.66
N THR A 140 -14.07 6.28 9.53
CA THR A 140 -15.28 5.48 9.33
C THR A 140 -14.96 4.00 9.02
N LEU A 141 -13.89 3.72 8.28
CA LEU A 141 -13.43 2.38 7.90
C LEU A 141 -12.69 1.66 9.03
N LYS A 142 -11.96 2.37 9.91
CA LYS A 142 -11.51 1.79 11.19
C LYS A 142 -12.70 1.38 12.07
N CYS A 143 -13.77 2.20 12.13
CA CYS A 143 -15.00 1.81 12.82
C CYS A 143 -15.72 0.63 12.15
N LEU A 144 -15.79 0.58 10.82
CA LEU A 144 -16.44 -0.52 10.10
C LEU A 144 -15.66 -1.85 10.19
N SER A 145 -14.34 -1.83 10.05
CA SER A 145 -13.51 -3.03 10.20
C SER A 145 -13.54 -3.61 11.62
N LEU A 146 -13.53 -2.76 12.66
CA LEU A 146 -13.78 -3.22 14.04
C LEU A 146 -15.20 -3.78 14.21
N SER A 147 -16.22 -3.17 13.60
CA SER A 147 -17.60 -3.67 13.72
C SER A 147 -17.84 -5.02 13.02
N LEU A 148 -17.12 -5.32 11.92
CA LEU A 148 -17.17 -6.60 11.20
C LEU A 148 -16.33 -7.70 11.89
N LEU A 149 -15.21 -7.35 12.52
CA LEU A 149 -14.43 -8.28 13.35
C LEU A 149 -15.18 -8.71 14.61
N PHE A 150 -15.97 -7.80 15.23
CA PHE A 150 -16.79 -8.13 16.41
C PHE A 150 -18.10 -8.85 16.09
N HIS A 151 -18.58 -8.83 14.85
CA HIS A 151 -19.76 -9.62 14.44
C HIS A 151 -19.41 -11.04 13.96
N SER A 152 -18.12 -11.40 13.92
CA SER A 152 -17.64 -12.70 13.46
C SER A 152 -16.98 -13.53 14.57
N LEU A 153 -17.17 -13.14 15.85
CA LEU A 153 -16.77 -13.87 17.05
C LEU A 153 -17.96 -14.13 17.97
#